data_AF-A0A945RPI8-F1
#
_entry.id   AF-A0A945RPI8-F1
#
_cell.length_a   1.000
_cell.length_b   1.000
_cell.length_c   1.000
_cell.angle_alpha   90.00
_cell.angle_beta   90.00
_cell.angle_gamma   90.00
#
_symmetry.space_group_name_H-M   'P 1'
#
loop_
_entity.id
_entity.type
_entity.pdbx_description
1 polymer ?
#
loop_
_entity_poly.entity_id
_entity_poly.type
_entity_poly.pdbx_seq_one_letter_code
_entity_poly.pdbx_strand_id
1 'polypeptide(L)' 'MKKEDAKKLILTEFPRWWGRTRGEREEATGDNAIVFCGYLQQEKPHLLNFRAVSSKEKLIHGWLLHARLVTD' A
#
# COMPACT_ATOMS: atom_id res chain seq x y z
N MET A 1 10.57 -9.19 -8.45
CA MET A 1 10.88 -7.74 -8.38
C MET A 1 11.72 -7.45 -7.13
N LYS A 2 12.61 -6.44 -7.16
CA LYS A 2 13.35 -6.01 -5.95
C LYS A 2 12.40 -5.33 -4.98
N LYS A 3 12.67 -5.44 -3.67
CA LYS A 3 11.83 -4.86 -2.61
C LYS A 3 11.68 -3.33 -2.75
N GLU A 4 12.75 -2.63 -3.14
CA GLU A 4 12.72 -1.17 -3.28
C GLU A 4 11.88 -0.71 -4.48
N ASP A 5 11.94 -1.44 -5.59
CA ASP A 5 11.08 -1.16 -6.75
C ASP A 5 9.62 -1.40 -6.39
N ALA A 6 9.34 -2.50 -5.69
CA ALA A 6 8.00 -2.78 -5.16
C ALA A 6 7.50 -1.66 -4.25
N LYS A 7 8.34 -1.19 -3.32
CA LYS A 7 8.03 -0.06 -2.43
C LYS A 7 7.63 1.17 -3.24
N LYS A 8 8.45 1.59 -4.20
CA LYS A 8 8.19 2.79 -5.03
C LYS A 8 6.87 2.67 -5.79
N LEU A 9 6.61 1.53 -6.41
CA LEU A 9 5.38 1.28 -7.17
C LEU A 9 4.15 1.26 -6.26
N ILE A 10 4.24 0.59 -5.10
CA ILE A 10 3.15 0.51 -4.12
C ILE A 10 2.81 1.89 -3.55
N LEU A 11 3.82 2.70 -3.20
CA LEU A 11 3.62 4.06 -2.71
C LEU A 11 3.03 4.98 -3.79
N THR A 12 3.36 4.75 -5.07
CA THR A 12 2.77 5.49 -6.19
C THR A 12 1.33 5.07 -6.47
N GLU A 13 1.02 3.79 -6.23
CA GLU A 13 -0.30 3.23 -6.48
C GLU A 13 -1.31 3.64 -5.40
N PHE A 14 -0.88 3.79 -4.16
CA PHE A 14 -1.78 4.08 -3.04
C PHE A 14 -2.63 5.35 -3.27
N PRO A 15 -2.08 6.54 -3.61
CA PRO A 15 -2.91 7.73 -3.88
C PRO A 15 -3.90 7.54 -5.03
N ARG A 16 -3.50 6.79 -6.07
CA ARG A 16 -4.37 6.48 -7.23
C ARG A 16 -5.53 5.57 -6.87
N TRP A 17 -5.27 4.61 -5.97
CA TRP A 17 -6.32 3.75 -5.44
C TRP A 17 -7.22 4.53 -4.47
N TRP A 18 -6.64 5.31 -3.55
CA TRP A 18 -7.38 6.10 -2.56
C TRP A 18 -8.34 7.10 -3.21
N GLY A 19 -7.83 7.89 -4.16
CA GLY A 19 -8.63 8.89 -4.90
C GLY A 19 -9.81 8.29 -5.67
N ARG A 20 -9.71 7.02 -6.11
CA ARG A 20 -10.83 6.31 -6.75
C ARG A 20 -11.85 5.75 -5.77
N THR A 21 -11.44 5.45 -4.55
CA THR A 21 -12.26 4.65 -3.62
C THR A 21 -13.04 5.51 -2.62
N ARG A 22 -12.41 6.56 -2.08
CA ARG A 22 -12.97 7.31 -0.94
C ARG A 22 -13.05 8.82 -1.16
N GLY A 23 -12.44 9.33 -2.23
CA GLY A 23 -12.40 10.76 -2.53
C GLY A 23 -11.42 11.51 -1.62
N GLU A 24 -10.86 12.61 -2.14
CA GLU A 24 -9.74 13.35 -1.55
C GLU A 24 -10.05 14.07 -0.22
N ARG A 25 -11.24 13.87 0.36
CA ARG A 25 -11.71 14.60 1.54
C ARG A 25 -11.42 13.93 2.87
N GLU A 26 -10.98 12.67 2.87
CA GLU A 26 -10.67 11.92 4.09
C GLU A 26 -9.20 11.52 4.13
N GLU A 27 -8.57 11.70 5.30
CA GLU A 27 -7.26 11.15 5.59
C GLU A 27 -7.35 9.63 5.69
N ALA A 28 -6.42 8.92 5.05
CA ALA A 28 -6.39 7.47 5.11
C ALA A 28 -5.79 6.99 6.44
N THR A 29 -6.37 5.93 7.01
CA THR A 29 -5.93 5.32 8.27
C THR A 29 -5.23 3.97 8.06
N GLY A 30 -4.66 3.38 9.12
CA GLY A 30 -4.08 2.04 9.11
C GLY A 30 -5.05 0.96 8.61
N ASP A 31 -6.34 1.07 8.93
CA ASP A 31 -7.37 0.17 8.40
C ASP A 31 -7.49 0.27 6.87
N ASN A 32 -7.34 1.46 6.32
CA ASN A 32 -7.35 1.66 4.86
C ASN A 32 -6.12 1.02 4.20
N ALA A 33 -4.99 0.91 4.89
CA ALA A 33 -3.83 0.17 4.40
C ALA A 33 -4.10 -1.35 4.32
N ILE A 34 -4.92 -1.90 5.22
CA ILE A 34 -5.34 -3.31 5.16
C ILE A 34 -6.23 -3.53 3.94
N VAL A 35 -7.23 -2.66 3.74
CA VAL A 35 -8.12 -2.73 2.55
C VAL A 35 -7.31 -2.58 1.26
N PHE A 36 -6.34 -1.67 1.24
CA PHE A 36 -5.42 -1.51 0.11
C PHE A 36 -4.60 -2.77 -0.17
N CYS A 37 -4.12 -3.47 0.86
CA CYS A 37 -3.41 -4.74 0.66
C CYS A 37 -4.30 -5.80 0.00
N GLY A 38 -5.58 -5.87 0.38
CA GLY A 38 -6.56 -6.72 -0.29
C GLY A 38 -6.73 -6.37 -1.77
N TYR A 39 -6.82 -5.08 -2.09
CA TYR A 39 -6.81 -4.61 -3.49
C TYR A 39 -5.54 -5.05 -4.24
N LEU A 40 -4.36 -4.90 -3.64
CA LEU A 40 -3.11 -5.34 -4.27
C LEU A 40 -3.07 -6.84 -4.52
N GLN A 41 -3.64 -7.66 -3.63
CA GLN A 41 -3.69 -9.11 -3.82
C GLN A 41 -4.60 -9.52 -4.98
N GLN A 42 -5.73 -8.83 -5.17
CA GLN A 42 -6.72 -9.15 -6.20
C GLN A 42 -6.37 -8.53 -7.55
N GLU A 43 -6.10 -7.22 -7.58
CA GLU A 43 -6.03 -6.44 -8.82
C GLU A 43 -4.58 -6.22 -9.30
N LYS A 44 -3.61 -6.18 -8.37
CA LYS A 44 -2.20 -5.89 -8.68
C LYS A 44 -1.20 -6.85 -8.04
N PRO A 45 -1.39 -8.19 -8.16
CA PRO A 45 -0.54 -9.17 -7.48
C PRO A 45 0.94 -9.09 -7.90
N HIS A 46 1.21 -8.58 -9.11
CA HIS A 46 2.57 -8.34 -9.59
C HIS A 46 3.34 -7.35 -8.71
N LEU A 47 2.68 -6.39 -8.05
CA LEU A 47 3.30 -5.45 -7.11
C LEU A 47 3.75 -6.15 -5.82
N LEU A 48 3.13 -7.28 -5.48
CA LEU A 48 3.47 -8.10 -4.32
C LEU A 48 4.56 -9.14 -4.63
N ASN A 49 5.08 -9.20 -5.86
CA ASN A 49 6.10 -10.17 -6.28
C ASN A 49 7.53 -9.75 -5.88
N PHE A 50 7.73 -9.49 -4.58
CA PHE A 50 9.03 -9.25 -3.97
C PHE A 50 9.24 -10.17 -2.76
N ARG A 51 10.50 -10.45 -2.43
CA ARG A 51 10.85 -11.22 -1.23
C ARG A 51 10.73 -10.35 0.02
N ALA A 52 10.11 -10.90 1.06
CA ALA A 52 9.99 -10.27 2.37
C ALA A 52 10.24 -11.32 3.46
N VAL A 53 10.91 -10.92 4.54
CA VAL A 53 11.20 -11.78 5.71
C VAL A 53 10.00 -11.82 6.67
N SER A 54 9.17 -10.77 6.66
CA SER A 54 7.94 -10.63 7.45
C SER A 54 6.70 -10.59 6.55
N SER A 55 5.51 -10.53 7.15
CA SER A 55 4.27 -10.30 6.39
C SER A 55 4.41 -9.05 5.52
N LYS A 56 4.09 -9.22 4.23
CA LYS A 56 4.10 -8.12 3.25
C LYS A 56 3.12 -7.02 3.65
N GLU A 57 2.00 -7.36 4.29
CA GLU A 57 1.00 -6.39 4.75
C GLU A 57 1.58 -5.48 5.83
N LYS A 58 2.23 -6.03 6.86
CA LYS A 58 2.90 -5.23 7.90
C LYS A 58 3.98 -4.32 7.32
N LEU A 59 4.68 -4.83 6.33
CA LEU A 59 5.78 -4.12 5.67
C LEU A 59 5.26 -3.01 4.75
N ILE A 60 4.15 -3.24 4.05
CA ILE A 60 3.44 -2.21 3.26
C ILE A 60 2.83 -1.16 4.18
N HIS A 61 2.19 -1.56 5.28
CA HIS A 61 1.67 -0.64 6.30
C HIS A 61 2.77 0.31 6.80
N GLY A 62 3.92 -0.24 7.21
CA GLY A 62 5.06 0.58 7.63
C GLY A 62 5.58 1.51 6.53
N TRP A 63 5.54 1.09 5.26
CA TRP A 63 5.91 1.98 4.15
C TRP A 63 4.94 3.15 3.99
N LEU A 64 3.64 2.90 4.10
CA LEU A 64 2.61 3.93 3.99
C LEU A 64 2.69 4.92 5.15
N LEU A 65 2.90 4.43 6.38
CA LEU A 65 3.13 5.27 7.57
C LEU A 65 4.38 6.16 7.39
N HIS A 66 5.51 5.59 6.99
CA HIS A 66 6.74 6.36 6.76
C HIS A 66 6.59 7.39 5.63
N ALA A 67 5.76 7.10 4.63
CA ALA A 67 5.45 8.02 3.54
C ALA A 67 4.36 9.04 3.90
N ARG A 68 3.79 8.99 5.12
CA ARG A 68 2.66 9.82 5.57
C ARG A 68 1.44 9.73 4.65
N LEU A 69 1.23 8.56 4.04
CA LEU A 69 0.06 8.26 3.21
C LEU A 69 -1.10 7.71 4.04
N VAL A 70 -0.80 7.19 5.23
CA VAL A 70 -1.79 6.78 6.23
C VAL A 70 -1.35 7.26 7.61
N THR A 71 -2.31 7.41 8.52
CA THR A 71 -2.08 7.56 9.96
C THR A 71 -2.32 6.24 10.68
N ASP A 72 -1.65 6.03 11.82
CA ASP A 72 -1.96 4.91 12.72
C ASP A 72 -3.28 5.16 13.46
#